data_AF-A0A1P8YPI3-F1
#
_entry.id   AF-A0A1P8YPI3-F1
#
_cell.length_a   1.000
_cell.length_b   1.000
_cell.length_c   1.000
_cell.angle_alpha   90.00
_cell.angle_beta   90.00
_cell.angle_gamma   90.00
#
_symmetry.space_group_name_H-M   'P 1'
#
loop_
_entity.id
_entity.type
_entity.pdbx_description
1 polymer ?
#
loop_
_entity_poly.entity_id
_entity_poly.type
_entity_poly.pdbx_seq_one_letter_code
_entity_poly.pdbx_strand_id
1 'polypeptide(L)' 'MRITLRDGRVVISDRFVVAVCRCKLSALYPLCDASHRSRAVRRRPRDSD' A
#
# COMPACT_ATOMS: atom_id res chain seq x y z
N MET A 1 -14.13 1.75 -9.17
CA MET A 1 -13.26 0.54 -9.22
C MET A 1 -13.52 -0.36 -8.01
N ARG A 2 -13.48 -1.69 -8.20
CA ARG A 2 -13.61 -2.70 -7.12
C ARG A 2 -12.33 -3.54 -7.02
N ILE A 3 -11.82 -3.75 -5.81
CA ILE A 3 -10.65 -4.60 -5.52
C ILE A 3 -11.06 -5.67 -4.51
N THR A 4 -10.82 -6.93 -4.83
CA THR A 4 -11.10 -8.07 -3.93
C THR A 4 -9.79 -8.66 -3.42
N LEU A 5 -9.68 -8.83 -2.10
CA LEU A 5 -8.54 -9.45 -1.46
C LEU A 5 -8.75 -10.96 -1.31
N ARG A 6 -7.65 -11.67 -1.01
CA ARG A 6 -7.65 -13.12 -0.85
C ARG A 6 -8.53 -13.61 0.31
N ASP A 7 -8.76 -12.76 1.30
CA ASP A 7 -9.65 -13.00 2.44
C ASP A 7 -11.12 -12.64 2.16
N GLY A 8 -11.45 -12.27 0.92
CA GLY A 8 -12.80 -11.89 0.51
C GLY A 8 -13.16 -10.44 0.81
N ARG A 9 -12.29 -9.65 1.47
CA ARG A 9 -12.56 -8.22 1.67
C ARG A 9 -12.63 -7.49 0.33
N VAL A 10 -13.57 -6.56 0.23
CA VAL A 10 -13.79 -5.74 -0.96
C VAL A 10 -13.55 -4.27 -0.62
N VAL A 11 -12.74 -3.60 -1.45
CA VAL A 11 -12.52 -2.16 -1.37
C VAL A 11 -13.07 -1.51 -2.64
N ILE A 12 -13.86 -0.45 -2.45
CA ILE A 12 -14.44 0.36 -3.51
C ILE A 12 -13.71 1.70 -3.57
N SER A 13 -13.37 2.13 -4.78
CA SER A 13 -12.86 3.48 -5.04
C SER A 13 -13.68 4.15 -6.13
N ASP A 14 -13.98 5.42 -5.93
CA ASP A 14 -14.60 6.34 -6.89
C ASP A 14 -13.61 6.89 -7.93
N ARG A 15 -12.31 6.73 -7.69
CA ARG A 15 -11.27 7.15 -8.63
C ARG A 15 -11.16 6.18 -9.79
N PHE A 16 -10.90 6.73 -10.97
CA PHE A 16 -10.67 5.96 -12.20
C PHE A 16 -9.33 5.23 -12.19
N VAL A 17 -8.29 5.85 -11.61
CA VAL A 17 -6.95 5.30 -11.49
C VAL A 17 -6.49 5.40 -10.05
N VAL A 18 -5.94 4.30 -9.53
CA VAL A 18 -5.41 4.22 -8.16
C VAL A 18 -4.08 3.47 -8.15
N ALA A 19 -3.19 3.88 -7.25
CA ALA A 19 -1.98 3.12 -6.95
C ALA A 19 -2.28 2.04 -5.90
N VAL A 20 -1.76 0.83 -6.13
CA VAL A 20 -1.88 -0.31 -5.19
C VAL A 20 -0.66 -0.34 -4.27
N CYS A 21 -0.89 -0.56 -2.98
CA CYS A 21 0.13 -0.64 -1.97
C CYS A 21 0.94 -1.94 -2.11
N ARG A 22 2.26 -1.79 -2.31
CA ARG A 22 3.24 -2.90 -2.29
C ARG A 22 4.03 -3.01 -0.99
N CYS A 23 4.05 -1.94 -0.20
CA CYS A 23 4.84 -1.87 1.04
C CYS A 23 4.11 -2.43 2.28
N LYS A 24 2.79 -2.64 2.19
CA LYS A 24 1.90 -3.06 3.30
C LYS A 24 1.86 -2.08 4.51
N LEU A 25 2.29 -0.84 4.29
CA LEU A 25 2.32 0.20 5.34
C LEU A 25 1.15 1.16 5.27
N SER A 26 0.37 1.11 4.19
CA SER A 26 -0.77 2.01 4.05
C SER A 26 -1.85 1.66 5.07
N ALA A 27 -2.41 2.68 5.71
CA ALA A 27 -3.60 2.55 6.54
C ALA A 27 -4.87 2.28 5.71
N LEU A 28 -4.82 2.58 4.41
CA LEU A 28 -5.90 2.37 3.44
C LEU A 28 -5.67 1.12 2.57
N TYR A 29 -4.94 0.13 3.08
CA TYR A 29 -4.65 -1.10 2.34
C TYR A 29 -5.92 -1.71 1.72
N PRO A 30 -5.96 -2.01 0.41
CA PRO A 30 -4.82 -2.19 -0.50
C PRO A 30 -4.39 -0.93 -1.27
N LEU A 31 -5.01 0.23 -1.06
CA LEU A 31 -4.66 1.46 -1.77
C LEU A 31 -3.38 2.07 -1.22
N CYS A 32 -2.64 2.81 -2.05
CA CYS A 32 -1.45 3.53 -1.62
C CYS A 32 -1.83 4.93 -1.10
N ASP A 33 -1.41 5.25 0.12
CA ASP A 33 -1.53 6.57 0.77
C ASP A 33 -0.19 7.29 0.92
N ALA A 34 0.82 6.85 0.15
CA ALA A 34 2.20 7.33 0.22
C ALA A 34 2.92 7.13 1.58
N SER A 35 2.39 6.33 2.52
CA SER A 35 3.06 6.02 3.80
C SER A 35 4.48 5.45 3.64
N HIS A 36 4.76 4.82 2.49
CA HIS A 36 6.10 4.35 2.17
C HIS A 36 7.14 5.49 2.08
N ARG A 37 6.75 6.72 1.73
CA ARG A 37 7.67 7.86 1.65
C ARG A 37 8.19 8.24 3.03
N SER A 38 7.29 8.31 4.02
CA SER A 38 7.64 8.61 5.40
C SER A 38 8.50 7.51 6.06
N ARG A 39 8.28 6.24 5.69
CA ARG A 39 9.05 5.10 6.21
C ARG A 39 10.31 4.77 5.40
N ALA A 40 10.43 5.18 4.14
CA ALA A 40 11.67 5.06 3.36
C ALA A 40 12.82 5.81 4.04
N VAL A 41 12.53 6.92 4.74
CA VAL A 41 13.51 7.62 5.59
C VAL A 41 13.97 6.75 6.77
N ARG A 42 13.14 5.81 7.25
CA ARG A 42 13.45 4.95 8.42
C ARG A 42 14.03 3.59 8.06
N ARG A 43 13.83 3.10 6.83
CA ARG A 43 14.51 1.90 6.31
C ARG A 43 15.80 2.32 5.63
N ARG A 44 16.83 2.66 6.40
CA ARG A 44 18.21 2.46 5.92
C ARG A 44 18.35 0.97 5.53
N PRO A 45 19.03 0.60 4.43
CA PRO A 45 19.24 -0.80 4.11
C PRO A 45 19.92 -1.45 5.31
N ARG A 46 19.43 -2.61 5.72
CA ARG A 46 20.22 -3.45 6.63
C ARG A 46 21.29 -4.04 5.73
N ASP A 47 22.50 -3.48 5.80
CA ASP A 47 23.68 -4.09 5.20
C ASP A 47 23.68 -5.56 5.64
N SER A 48 23.60 -6.44 4.66
CA SER A 48 23.69 -7.88 4.86
C SER A 48 25.10 -8.24 4.45
N ASP A 49 25.95 -8.45 5.46
CA ASP A 49 27.21 -9.20 5.36
C ASP A 49 26.89 -10.68 5.04
#